data_AF-A0A9P9ZBY7-F1
#
_entry.id   AF-A0A9P9ZBY7-F1
#
_cell.length_a   1.000
_cell.length_b   1.000
_cell.length_c   1.000
_cell.angle_alpha   90.00
_cell.angle_beta   90.00
_cell.angle_gamma   90.00
#
_symmetry.space_group_name_H-M   'P 1'
#
loop_
_entity.id
_entity.type
_entity.pdbx_description
1 polymer ?
#
loop_
_entity_poly.entity_id
_entity_poly.type
_entity_poly.pdbx_seq_one_letter_code
_entity_poly.pdbx_strand_id
1 'polypeptide(L)'
;MPRTTDNPVDDPRITLRLKCGIHTIFLFVMLDWTFAKVSEELLQILLDRYPNGLTFSVGAEPIPLPEGDVKVVYGIPRNSNGDLSHGWKRLKVEDDDTVESSKIADVSAVAFALVDPELAGNATFDVTVPQLEEYDEEY
;
A
#
# COMPACT_ATOMS: atom_id res chain seq x y z
N MET A 1 -32.42 -36.77 1.05
CA MET A 1 -31.06 -36.34 0.67
C MET A 1 -30.95 -34.85 0.96
N PRO A 2 -30.37 -34.39 2.09
CA PRO A 2 -30.07 -32.98 2.24
C PRO A 2 -28.83 -32.68 1.40
N ARG A 3 -28.92 -31.66 0.53
CA ARG A 3 -27.77 -31.08 -0.16
C ARG A 3 -26.88 -30.45 0.91
N THR A 4 -25.67 -30.96 1.07
CA THR A 4 -24.60 -30.26 1.77
C THR A 4 -24.43 -28.93 1.06
N THR A 5 -24.78 -27.84 1.73
CA THR A 5 -24.37 -26.50 1.31
C THR A 5 -22.86 -26.47 1.46
N ASP A 6 -22.18 -26.60 0.32
CA ASP A 6 -20.80 -26.23 0.13
C ASP A 6 -20.65 -24.80 0.67
N ASN A 7 -20.10 -24.69 1.88
CA ASN A 7 -19.72 -23.41 2.43
C ASN A 7 -18.56 -22.98 1.53
N PRO A 8 -18.66 -21.90 0.73
CA PRO A 8 -17.49 -21.41 0.02
C PRO A 8 -16.45 -21.15 1.11
N VAL A 9 -15.32 -21.84 1.03
CA VAL A 9 -14.15 -21.50 1.82
C VAL A 9 -13.90 -20.04 1.46
N ASP A 10 -14.20 -19.12 2.37
CA ASP A 10 -13.90 -17.70 2.21
C ASP A 10 -12.43 -17.64 1.78
N ASP A 11 -12.17 -17.21 0.54
CA ASP A 11 -10.81 -17.12 0.02
C ASP A 11 -10.07 -16.13 0.91
N PRO A 12 -9.09 -16.56 1.74
CA PRO A 12 -8.44 -15.70 2.71
C PRO A 12 -7.45 -14.75 2.03
N ARG A 13 -7.51 -14.59 0.70
CA ARG A 13 -6.67 -13.69 -0.07
C ARG A 13 -7.37 -12.37 -0.27
N ILE A 14 -6.64 -11.30 -0.01
CA ILE A 14 -7.04 -9.96 -0.39
C ILE A 14 -5.95 -9.32 -1.24
N THR A 15 -6.34 -8.32 -2.03
CA THR A 15 -5.44 -7.52 -2.84
C THR A 15 -5.24 -6.16 -2.18
N LEU A 16 -4.00 -5.83 -1.84
CA LEU A 16 -3.64 -4.50 -1.37
C LEU A 16 -3.25 -3.62 -2.56
N ARG A 17 -3.83 -2.42 -2.63
CA ARG A 17 -3.42 -1.38 -3.58
C ARG A 17 -2.44 -0.43 -2.91
N LEU A 18 -1.17 -0.81 -2.91
CA LEU A 18 -0.07 -0.12 -2.26
C LEU A 18 0.32 1.12 -3.07
N LYS A 19 0.43 2.28 -2.41
CA LYS A 19 0.70 3.57 -3.06
C LYS A 19 1.91 4.30 -2.47
N CYS A 20 2.77 4.80 -3.35
CA CYS A 20 3.90 5.68 -3.01
C CYS A 20 4.29 6.51 -4.24
N GLY A 21 4.36 7.83 -4.11
CA GLY A 21 4.55 8.73 -5.25
C GLY A 21 3.46 8.54 -6.30
N ILE A 22 3.85 8.40 -7.56
CA ILE A 22 2.94 8.06 -8.67
C ILE A 22 2.68 6.54 -8.78
N HIS A 23 3.39 5.73 -8.01
CA HIS A 23 3.38 4.27 -8.14
C HIS A 23 2.19 3.66 -7.41
N THR A 24 1.55 2.71 -8.09
CA THR A 24 0.53 1.84 -7.50
C THR A 24 0.92 0.40 -7.74
N ILE A 25 1.14 -0.34 -6.66
CA ILE A 25 1.55 -1.73 -6.65
C ILE A 25 0.39 -2.56 -6.13
N PHE A 26 0.01 -3.60 -6.88
CA PHE A 26 -1.01 -4.56 -6.44
C PHE A 26 -0.31 -5.78 -5.85
N LEU A 27 -0.53 -6.01 -4.56
CA LEU A 27 0.04 -7.16 -3.84
C LEU A 27 -1.09 -8.06 -3.35
N PHE A 28 -1.04 -9.33 -3.77
CA PHE A 28 -1.91 -10.36 -3.20
C PHE A 28 -1.32 -10.82 -1.86
N VAL A 29 -2.12 -10.73 -0.80
CA VAL A 29 -1.72 -11.14 0.55
C VAL A 29 -2.76 -12.10 1.11
N MET A 30 -2.34 -13.00 1.99
CA MET A 30 -3.26 -13.81 2.78
C MET A 30 -3.60 -13.07 4.08
N LEU A 31 -4.82 -13.26 4.60
CA LEU A 31 -5.29 -12.65 5.85
C LEU A 31 -4.44 -13.07 7.07
N ASP A 32 -3.85 -14.27 7.03
CA ASP A 32 -2.96 -14.80 8.07
C ASP A 32 -1.51 -14.34 7.95
N TRP A 33 -1.15 -13.59 6.91
CA TRP A 33 0.20 -13.04 6.78
C TRP A 33 0.41 -11.91 7.79
N THR A 34 1.58 -11.93 8.41
CA THR A 34 2.10 -10.84 9.26
C THR A 34 2.54 -9.64 8.41
N PHE A 35 2.51 -8.43 8.94
CA PHE A 35 3.03 -7.25 8.26
C PHE A 35 4.54 -7.31 7.99
N ALA A 36 5.31 -8.09 8.76
CA ALA A 36 6.71 -8.40 8.45
C ALA A 36 6.84 -9.02 7.04
N LYS A 37 6.05 -10.06 6.78
CA LYS A 37 5.99 -10.75 5.49
C LYS A 37 5.48 -9.85 4.36
N VAL A 38 4.43 -9.05 4.63
CA VAL A 38 3.92 -8.08 3.65
C VAL A 38 5.00 -7.06 3.27
N SER A 39 5.80 -6.62 4.24
CA SER A 39 6.91 -5.70 4.04
C SER A 39 8.02 -6.34 3.21
N GLU A 40 8.39 -7.58 3.51
CA GLU A 40 9.40 -8.35 2.77
C GLU A 40 9.02 -8.51 1.29
N GLU A 41 7.80 -8.98 1.00
CA GLU A 41 7.30 -9.16 -0.37
C GLU A 41 7.25 -7.83 -1.13
N LEU A 42 6.83 -6.75 -0.47
CA LEU A 42 6.84 -5.42 -1.07
C LEU A 42 8.27 -4.97 -1.39
N LEU A 43 9.21 -5.12 -0.47
CA LEU A 43 10.62 -4.73 -0.69
C LEU A 43 11.25 -5.50 -1.85
N GLN A 44 10.99 -6.81 -1.96
CA GLN A 44 11.45 -7.61 -3.10
C GLN A 44 10.89 -7.10 -4.42
N ILE A 45 9.58 -6.80 -4.48
CA ILE A 45 8.96 -6.20 -5.68
C ILE A 45 9.60 -4.85 -6.02
N LEU A 46 9.88 -4.03 -5.01
CA LEU A 46 10.50 -2.73 -5.20
C LEU A 46 11.91 -2.86 -5.80
N LEU A 47 12.74 -3.76 -5.27
CA LEU A 47 14.09 -4.01 -5.77
C LEU A 47 14.09 -4.56 -7.20
N ASP A 48 13.17 -5.49 -7.51
CA ASP A 48 13.10 -6.14 -8.82
C ASP A 48 12.54 -5.22 -9.92
N ARG A 49 11.51 -4.43 -9.60
CA ARG A 49 10.77 -3.63 -10.59
C ARG A 49 11.21 -2.17 -10.66
N TYR A 50 11.79 -1.67 -9.57
CA TYR A 50 12.21 -0.28 -9.43
C TYR A 50 13.67 -0.19 -8.99
N PRO A 51 14.62 -0.78 -9.76
CA PRO A 51 16.03 -0.83 -9.38
C PRO A 51 16.67 0.56 -9.28
N ASN A 52 16.10 1.56 -9.96
CA ASN A 52 16.56 2.95 -9.90
C ASN A 52 15.81 3.78 -8.83
N GLY A 53 14.86 3.18 -8.10
CA GLY A 53 14.04 3.86 -7.11
C GLY A 53 12.64 4.27 -7.58
N LEU A 54 11.97 5.07 -6.75
CA LEU A 54 10.57 5.48 -6.90
C LEU A 54 10.43 6.93 -7.35
N THR A 55 9.39 7.21 -8.11
CA THR A 55 9.14 8.53 -8.72
C THR A 55 7.92 9.15 -8.05
N PHE A 56 8.02 10.42 -7.66
CA PHE A 56 6.97 11.08 -6.86
C PHE A 56 6.11 12.05 -7.68
N SER A 57 6.59 12.52 -8.83
CA SER A 57 5.81 13.33 -9.76
C SER A 57 6.19 13.04 -11.21
N VAL A 58 5.29 13.36 -12.13
CA VAL A 58 5.53 13.15 -13.57
C VAL A 58 6.72 14.01 -14.01
N GLY A 59 7.74 13.37 -14.59
CA GLY A 59 8.95 14.03 -15.07
C GLY A 59 10.03 14.28 -14.02
N ALA A 60 9.82 13.90 -12.74
CA ALA A 60 10.86 13.94 -11.72
C ALA A 60 11.82 12.75 -11.83
N GLU A 61 13.06 12.95 -11.38
CA GLU A 61 14.03 11.86 -11.26
C GLU A 61 13.59 10.86 -10.18
N PRO A 62 13.82 9.55 -10.38
CA PRO A 62 13.58 8.55 -9.35
C PRO A 62 14.44 8.80 -8.10
N ILE A 63 13.83 8.67 -6.92
CA ILE A 63 14.49 8.66 -5.63
C ILE A 63 14.89 7.21 -5.33
N PRO A 64 16.19 6.90 -5.16
CA PRO A 64 16.66 5.56 -4.86
C PRO A 64 15.98 4.96 -3.63
N LEU A 65 15.81 3.64 -3.61
CA LEU A 65 15.37 2.94 -2.42
C LEU A 65 16.46 3.07 -1.34
N PRO A 66 16.08 3.28 -0.06
CA PRO A 66 17.06 3.37 1.02
C PRO A 66 17.88 2.08 1.13
N GLU A 67 19.19 2.23 1.33
CA GLU A 67 20.11 1.11 1.53
C GLU A 67 20.19 0.74 3.03
N GLY A 68 20.24 -0.55 3.35
CA GLY A 68 20.42 -1.04 4.72
C GLY A 68 19.14 -1.49 5.40
N ASP A 69 19.03 -1.22 6.70
CA ASP A 69 17.88 -1.61 7.52
C ASP A 69 16.74 -0.61 7.35
N VAL A 70 15.68 -1.04 6.66
CA VAL A 70 14.55 -0.20 6.26
C VAL A 70 13.27 -0.73 6.87
N LYS A 71 12.49 0.15 7.51
CA LYS A 71 11.15 -0.16 7.98
C LYS A 71 10.10 0.34 7.01
N VAL A 72 9.15 -0.52 6.66
CA VAL A 72 7.96 -0.12 5.91
C VAL A 72 6.90 0.37 6.91
N VAL A 73 6.41 1.59 6.70
CA VAL A 73 5.28 2.13 7.46
C VAL A 73 4.07 2.24 6.54
N TYR A 74 2.90 1.88 7.05
CA TYR A 74 1.65 1.84 6.30
C TYR A 74 0.68 2.96 6.70
N GLY A 75 -0.09 3.43 5.73
CA GLY A 75 -1.11 4.46 5.90
C GLY A 75 -2.41 4.07 5.21
N ILE A 76 -3.53 4.39 5.85
CA ILE A 76 -4.88 4.25 5.26
C ILE A 76 -5.43 5.64 4.90
N PRO A 77 -6.32 5.75 3.89
CA PRO A 77 -6.95 7.02 3.54
C PRO A 77 -7.67 7.64 4.74
N ARG A 78 -7.56 8.96 4.91
CA ARG A 78 -8.33 9.66 5.95
C ARG A 78 -9.83 9.66 5.66
N ASN A 79 -10.19 9.71 4.39
CA ASN A 79 -11.57 9.62 3.93
C ASN A 79 -11.84 8.21 3.40
N SER A 80 -12.83 7.53 3.99
CA SER A 80 -13.24 6.18 3.60
C SER A 80 -14.03 6.13 2.29
N ASN A 81 -14.46 7.27 1.75
CA ASN A 81 -15.31 7.34 0.56
C ASN A 81 -14.54 7.17 -0.76
N GLY A 82 -13.31 6.67 -0.71
CA GLY A 82 -12.46 6.44 -1.89
C GLY A 82 -11.70 7.68 -2.38
N ASP A 83 -11.93 8.84 -1.79
CA ASP A 83 -11.20 10.07 -2.10
C ASP A 83 -9.85 10.10 -1.36
N LEU A 84 -8.78 9.98 -2.15
CA LEU A 84 -7.39 9.93 -1.66
C LEU A 84 -6.77 11.33 -1.49
N SER A 85 -7.46 12.40 -1.91
CA SER A 85 -6.94 13.78 -1.84
C SER A 85 -6.83 14.32 -0.40
N HIS A 86 -7.59 13.75 0.52
CA HIS A 86 -7.63 14.15 1.93
C HIS A 86 -6.42 13.65 2.75
N GLY A 87 -5.45 13.02 2.08
CA GLY A 87 -4.24 12.49 2.68
C GLY A 87 -4.45 11.22 3.48
N TRP A 88 -3.41 10.86 4.22
CA TRP A 88 -3.27 9.53 4.82
C TRP A 88 -3.17 9.62 6.34
N LYS A 89 -3.66 8.59 7.02
CA LYS A 89 -3.49 8.37 8.45
C LYS A 89 -2.66 7.11 8.62
N ARG A 90 -1.65 7.17 9.50
CA ARG A 90 -0.84 6.01 9.84
C ARG A 90 -1.72 4.86 10.32
N LEU A 91 -1.50 3.69 9.73
CA LEU A 91 -2.02 2.42 10.20
C LEU A 91 -1.17 1.96 11.38
N LYS A 92 -1.82 1.66 12.51
CA LYS A 92 -1.14 1.17 13.72
C LYS A 92 -1.03 -0.33 13.64
N VAL A 93 0.04 -0.81 13.01
CA VAL A 93 0.38 -2.22 12.90
C VAL A 93 1.85 -2.38 13.26
N GLU A 94 2.15 -3.46 13.96
CA GLU A 94 3.49 -3.94 14.24
C GLU A 94 3.81 -5.15 13.35
N ASP A 95 5.07 -5.58 13.34
CA ASP A 95 5.57 -6.58 12.38
C ASP A 95 4.88 -7.95 12.55
N ASP A 96 4.50 -8.31 13.78
CA ASP A 96 3.79 -9.55 14.13
C ASP A 96 2.26 -9.48 13.92
N ASP A 97 1.70 -8.29 13.67
CA ASP A 97 0.27 -8.16 13.42
C ASP A 97 -0.10 -8.80 12.08
N THR A 98 -1.25 -9.48 12.04
CA THR A 98 -1.77 -10.07 10.80
C THR A 98 -2.54 -9.05 9.96
N VAL A 99 -2.64 -9.30 8.65
CA VAL A 99 -3.49 -8.51 7.77
C VAL A 99 -4.94 -8.51 8.26
N GLU A 100 -5.45 -9.64 8.76
CA GLU A 100 -6.79 -9.74 9.35
C GLU A 100 -7.01 -8.77 10.52
N SER A 101 -6.03 -8.61 11.41
CA SER A 101 -6.17 -7.76 12.61
C SER A 101 -6.31 -6.27 12.26
N SER A 102 -5.76 -5.87 11.11
CA SER A 102 -5.79 -4.49 10.60
C SER A 102 -7.14 -4.06 10.03
N LYS A 103 -8.06 -5.02 9.77
CA LYS A 103 -9.39 -4.79 9.17
C LYS A 103 -9.36 -4.07 7.83
N ILE A 104 -8.28 -4.21 7.08
CA ILE A 104 -8.19 -3.71 5.70
C ILE A 104 -9.12 -4.56 4.82
N ALA A 105 -9.98 -3.90 4.04
CA ALA A 105 -10.84 -4.58 3.09
C ALA A 105 -10.11 -4.91 1.79
N ASP A 106 -10.61 -5.89 1.05
CA ASP A 106 -10.06 -6.22 -0.28
C ASP A 106 -10.06 -5.01 -1.23
N VAL A 107 -9.01 -4.91 -2.04
CA VAL A 107 -8.74 -3.82 -2.99
C VAL A 107 -8.58 -2.43 -2.35
N SER A 108 -8.43 -2.35 -1.03
CA SER A 108 -8.22 -1.09 -0.33
C SER A 108 -6.92 -0.39 -0.73
N ALA A 109 -6.99 0.94 -0.81
CA ALA A 109 -5.80 1.77 -0.95
C ALA A 109 -5.01 1.78 0.36
N VAL A 110 -3.72 1.50 0.29
CA VAL A 110 -2.81 1.58 1.43
C VAL A 110 -1.58 2.35 0.97
N ALA A 111 -1.27 3.48 1.60
CA ALA A 111 0.00 4.15 1.36
C ALA A 111 1.12 3.42 2.10
N PHE A 112 2.33 3.48 1.55
CA PHE A 112 3.52 3.02 2.24
C PHE A 112 4.64 4.07 2.16
N ALA A 113 5.53 4.02 3.15
CA ALA A 113 6.76 4.80 3.19
C ALA A 113 7.90 3.90 3.68
N LEU A 114 9.08 4.06 3.06
CA LEU A 114 10.32 3.42 3.47
C LEU A 114 11.10 4.40 4.34
N VAL A 115 11.37 4.04 5.58
CA VAL A 115 12.00 4.93 6.55
C VAL A 115 12.99 4.18 7.42
N ASP A 116 13.95 4.91 7.99
CA ASP A 116 14.78 4.36 9.06
C ASP A 116 13.90 3.93 10.24
N PRO A 117 14.16 2.78 10.88
CA PRO A 117 13.36 2.27 12.00
C PRO A 117 13.19 3.31 13.14
N GLU A 118 14.20 4.13 13.40
CA GLU A 118 14.17 5.19 14.41
C GLU A 118 13.20 6.33 14.07
N LEU A 119 12.95 6.57 12.77
CA LEU A 119 12.08 7.63 12.26
C LEU A 119 10.65 7.13 11.95
N ALA A 120 10.38 5.84 12.12
CA ALA A 120 9.07 5.24 11.84
C ALA A 120 7.92 5.96 12.56
N GLY A 121 8.17 6.56 13.74
CA GLY A 121 7.26 7.42 14.49
C GLY A 121 6.64 8.56 13.67
N ASN A 122 7.46 9.20 12.83
CA ASN A 122 7.16 10.47 12.16
C ASN A 122 6.95 10.32 10.64
N ALA A 123 6.79 9.08 10.16
CA ALA A 123 6.65 8.80 8.73
C ALA A 123 5.48 9.58 8.10
N THR A 124 5.75 10.19 6.95
CA THR A 124 4.78 10.85 6.08
C THR A 124 4.54 10.00 4.83
N PHE A 125 3.36 10.14 4.24
CA PHE A 125 2.96 9.38 3.06
C PHE A 125 2.82 10.31 1.87
N ASP A 126 3.84 10.31 1.02
CA ASP A 126 3.82 11.05 -0.24
C ASP A 126 3.17 10.18 -1.30
N VAL A 127 1.89 10.45 -1.58
CA VAL A 127 1.13 9.78 -2.65
C VAL A 127 0.57 10.84 -3.57
N THR A 128 0.89 10.70 -4.85
CA THR A 128 0.40 11.58 -5.90
C THR A 128 -0.88 10.99 -6.46
N VAL A 129 -1.98 11.70 -6.26
CA VAL A 129 -3.27 11.34 -6.85
C VAL A 129 -3.35 12.02 -8.22
N PRO A 130 -3.42 11.25 -9.32
CA PRO A 130 -3.55 11.86 -10.64
C PRO A 130 -4.84 12.68 -10.67
N GLN A 131 -4.72 13.96 -11.01
CA GLN A 131 -5.86 14.79 -11.37
C GLN A 131 -6.16 14.47 -12.84
N LEU A 132 -7.40 14.13 -13.17
CA LEU A 132 -7.84 14.25 -14.55
C LEU A 132 -7.82 15.74 -14.85
N GLU A 133 -6.92 16.16 -15.74
CA GLU A 133 -7.02 17.48 -16.37
C GLU A 133 -8.42 17.54 -16.99
N GLU A 134 -9.26 18.45 -16.50
CA GLU A 134 -10.52 18.76 -17.17
C GLU A 134 -10.13 19.18 -18.59
N TYR A 135 -10.47 18.34 -19.57
CA TYR A 135 -10.40 18.76 -20.96
C TYR A 135 -11.38 19.92 -21.07
N ASP A 136 -10.86 21.15 -21.15
CA ASP A 136 -11.63 22.30 -21.59
C ASP A 136 -12.17 21.95 -22.98
N GLU A 137 -13.41 21.49 -23.05
CA GLU A 137 -14.17 21.38 -24.29
C GLU A 137 -14.45 22.81 -24.78
N GLU A 138 -13.44 23.46 -25.36
CA GLU A 138 -13.60 24.71 -26.08
C GLU A 138 -14.31 24.39 -27.41
N TYR A 139 -15.65 24.48 -27.39
CA TYR A 139 -16.55 24.35 -28.54
C TYR A 139 -16.72 25.67 -29.29
#